data_AF-A0A7X9B1T4-F1
#
_entry.id   AF-A0A7X9B1T4-F1
#
_cell.length_a   1.000
_cell.length_b   1.000
_cell.length_c   1.000
_cell.angle_alpha   90.00
_cell.angle_beta   90.00
_cell.angle_gamma   90.00
#
_symmetry.space_group_name_H-M   'P 1'
#
loop_
_entity.id
_entity.type
_entity.pdbx_description
1 polymer ?
#
loop_
_entity_poly.entity_id
_entity_poly.type
_entity_poly.pdbx_seq_one_letter_code
_entity_poly.pdbx_strand_id
1 'polypeptide(L)'
;MPYDKRIDMADACKAMSIPGCFVVRWLNLPRKEDVPSYMTQFKQTKRVGFSITDGAAESFDEKVEIGLALADKMPNLTRFVMDDYWSGVVRQDSDKLLQVRDQLHQRGMKLCVVLYSDANDVKPEYKETLDICDEVTFWFWHGKNVGGIEERVAVLRALIGDTKPILLGQYMYDFGGKKLLPGESMALQLEQTSRLLAAKAISGVIFHCTPLVDMDLDAVKISRQWIRENAAKPWGK
;
A
#
# COMPACT_ATOMS: atom_id res chain seq x y z
N MET A 1 -3.23 -0.57 -19.50
CA MET A 1 -3.32 0.68 -18.71
C MET A 1 -2.81 1.82 -19.58
N PRO A 2 -3.28 3.06 -19.42
CA PRO A 2 -2.46 4.19 -19.80
C PRO A 2 -1.26 4.20 -18.83
N TYR A 3 -0.19 3.52 -19.22
CA TYR A 3 1.11 3.68 -18.58
C TYR A 3 1.69 4.96 -19.16
N ASP A 4 1.55 6.05 -18.43
CA ASP A 4 2.09 7.32 -18.82
C ASP A 4 3.35 7.62 -18.00
N LYS A 5 4.48 7.80 -18.68
CA LYS A 5 5.78 8.09 -18.05
C LYS A 5 5.93 9.56 -17.65
N ARG A 6 4.86 10.35 -17.69
CA ARG A 6 4.88 11.79 -17.44
C ARG A 6 5.22 12.17 -15.99
N ILE A 7 5.02 11.27 -15.01
CA ILE A 7 5.32 11.56 -13.61
C ILE A 7 5.98 10.38 -12.88
N ASP A 8 7.11 10.67 -12.22
CA ASP A 8 7.78 9.71 -11.33
C ASP A 8 7.03 9.56 -10.00
N MET A 9 7.21 8.43 -9.30
CA MET A 9 6.49 8.14 -8.05
C MET A 9 6.73 9.19 -6.96
N ALA A 10 7.97 9.66 -6.81
CA ALA A 10 8.28 10.70 -5.82
C ALA A 10 7.62 12.05 -6.16
N ASP A 11 7.52 12.39 -7.45
CA ASP A 11 6.87 13.63 -7.88
C ASP A 11 5.35 13.54 -7.79
N ALA A 12 4.76 12.36 -8.02
CA ALA A 12 3.36 12.09 -7.75
C ALA A 12 3.02 12.27 -6.26
N CYS A 13 3.89 11.79 -5.35
CA CYS A 13 3.75 12.05 -3.91
C CYS A 13 3.77 13.54 -3.60
N LYS A 14 4.71 14.31 -4.18
CA LYS A 14 4.77 15.77 -3.99
C LYS A 14 3.52 16.48 -4.51
N ALA A 15 3.05 16.12 -5.71
CA ALA A 15 1.88 16.72 -6.36
C ALA A 15 0.58 16.47 -5.58
N MET A 16 0.53 15.38 -4.81
CA MET A 16 -0.61 15.03 -3.95
C MET A 16 -0.40 15.43 -2.48
N SER A 17 0.73 16.06 -2.13
CA SER A 17 1.13 16.35 -0.74
C SER A 17 1.15 15.10 0.16
N ILE A 18 1.52 13.94 -0.39
CA ILE A 18 1.62 12.67 0.33
C ILE A 18 3.05 12.49 0.86
N PRO A 19 3.24 12.22 2.17
CA PRO A 19 4.57 12.20 2.78
C PRO A 19 5.34 10.89 2.55
N GLY A 20 4.68 9.82 2.09
CA GLY A 20 5.27 8.50 1.96
C GLY A 20 4.91 7.78 0.67
N CYS A 21 5.70 6.78 0.32
CA CYS A 21 5.50 6.01 -0.91
C CYS A 21 5.78 4.52 -0.65
N PHE A 22 4.95 3.64 -1.20
CA PHE A 22 5.25 2.21 -1.29
C PHE A 22 5.72 1.93 -2.71
N VAL A 23 6.91 1.36 -2.85
CA VAL A 23 7.52 1.06 -4.13
C VAL A 23 7.26 -0.41 -4.44
N VAL A 24 6.32 -0.64 -5.35
CA VAL A 24 5.98 -1.96 -5.89
C VAL A 24 6.51 -2.04 -7.32
N ARG A 25 7.21 -3.12 -7.65
CA ARG A 25 7.73 -3.33 -8.99
C ARG A 25 6.74 -4.14 -9.81
N TRP A 26 6.32 -3.58 -10.94
CA TRP A 26 5.37 -4.21 -11.85
C TRP A 26 6.06 -4.49 -13.18
N LEU A 27 5.81 -5.68 -13.75
CA LEU A 27 6.47 -6.15 -14.98
C LEU A 27 8.00 -6.08 -14.91
N ASN A 28 8.58 -6.44 -13.76
CA ASN A 28 10.02 -6.40 -13.53
C ASN A 28 10.67 -5.01 -13.70
N LEU A 29 9.91 -3.93 -13.47
CA LEU A 29 10.39 -2.55 -13.55
C LEU A 29 10.33 -1.82 -12.21
N PRO A 30 11.39 -1.09 -11.81
CA PRO A 30 12.74 -1.13 -12.39
C PRO A 30 13.38 -2.53 -12.26
N ARG A 31 14.29 -2.85 -13.20
CA ARG A 31 15.09 -4.09 -13.13
C ARG A 31 16.06 -4.04 -11.95
N LYS A 32 16.50 -5.21 -11.47
CA LYS A 32 17.42 -5.37 -10.34
C LYS A 32 18.58 -4.37 -10.34
N GLU A 33 19.27 -4.26 -11.48
CA GLU A 33 20.43 -3.39 -11.67
C GLU A 33 20.10 -1.90 -11.57
N ASP A 34 18.86 -1.53 -11.90
CA ASP A 34 18.38 -0.15 -11.95
C ASP A 34 17.74 0.29 -10.61
N VAL A 35 17.44 -0.66 -9.70
CA VAL A 35 16.79 -0.40 -8.40
C VAL A 35 17.57 0.65 -7.57
N PRO A 36 18.89 0.54 -7.36
CA PRO A 36 19.61 1.51 -6.53
C PRO A 36 19.51 2.94 -7.06
N SER A 37 19.64 3.14 -8.37
CA SER A 37 19.49 4.47 -8.99
C SER A 37 18.03 4.95 -8.92
N TYR A 38 17.07 4.07 -9.21
CA TYR A 38 15.65 4.40 -9.18
C TYR A 38 15.21 4.89 -7.80
N MET A 39 15.68 4.23 -6.74
CA MET A 39 15.30 4.56 -5.36
C MET A 39 15.82 5.93 -4.89
N THR A 40 16.80 6.54 -5.58
CA THR A 40 17.32 7.86 -5.22
C THR A 40 16.27 8.98 -5.33
N GLN A 41 15.23 8.81 -6.12
CA GLN A 41 14.12 9.77 -6.24
C GLN A 41 13.39 10.00 -4.90
N PHE A 42 13.42 9.01 -4.00
CA PHE A 42 12.70 9.05 -2.73
C PHE A 42 13.51 9.65 -1.58
N LYS A 43 14.70 10.20 -1.82
CA LYS A 43 15.56 10.79 -0.76
C LYS A 43 14.85 11.85 0.09
N GLN A 44 13.90 12.58 -0.49
CA GLN A 44 13.13 13.63 0.19
C GLN A 44 11.75 13.15 0.69
N THR A 45 11.37 11.90 0.41
CA THR A 45 10.13 11.31 0.91
C THR A 45 10.30 11.00 2.40
N LYS A 46 9.31 11.33 3.24
CA LYS A 46 9.42 11.11 4.69
C LYS A 46 9.54 9.64 5.05
N ARG A 47 8.82 8.76 4.34
CA ARG A 47 8.79 7.31 4.59
C ARG A 47 8.63 6.53 3.29
N VAL A 48 9.46 5.53 3.10
CA VAL A 48 9.42 4.60 1.95
C VAL A 48 9.14 3.19 2.46
N GLY A 49 8.29 2.47 1.75
CA GLY A 49 8.16 1.01 1.83
C GLY A 49 8.67 0.37 0.55
N PHE A 50 9.37 -0.76 0.65
CA PHE A 50 9.89 -1.50 -0.50
C PHE A 50 9.23 -2.87 -0.59
N SER A 51 8.75 -3.25 -1.77
CA SER A 51 8.08 -4.53 -1.95
C SER A 51 9.07 -5.68 -2.02
N ILE A 52 8.84 -6.73 -1.22
CA ILE A 52 9.61 -7.98 -1.23
C ILE A 52 8.82 -9.16 -1.80
N THR A 53 7.53 -8.97 -2.06
CA THR A 53 6.75 -9.78 -2.99
C THR A 53 6.08 -8.82 -3.96
N ASP A 54 6.21 -9.07 -5.25
CA ASP A 54 5.72 -8.21 -6.35
C ASP A 54 5.96 -8.92 -7.69
N GLY A 55 5.61 -8.26 -8.80
CA GLY A 55 5.78 -8.77 -10.16
C GLY A 55 7.21 -8.71 -10.73
N ALA A 56 8.24 -8.53 -9.90
CA ALA A 56 9.63 -8.62 -10.34
C ALA A 56 10.19 -10.04 -10.29
N ALA A 57 11.23 -10.30 -11.07
CA ALA A 57 11.72 -11.64 -11.39
C ALA A 57 12.52 -12.31 -10.26
N GLU A 58 13.04 -11.55 -9.30
CA GLU A 58 13.89 -12.10 -8.25
C GLU A 58 13.10 -12.97 -7.26
N SER A 59 13.79 -13.91 -6.63
CA SER A 59 13.22 -14.68 -5.52
C SER A 59 12.92 -13.80 -4.30
N PHE A 60 12.11 -14.32 -3.37
CA PHE A 60 11.82 -13.63 -2.10
C PHE A 60 13.09 -13.23 -1.35
N ASP A 61 14.06 -14.15 -1.26
CA ASP A 61 15.32 -13.92 -0.55
C ASP A 61 16.17 -12.84 -1.21
N GLU A 62 16.29 -12.88 -2.54
CA GLU A 62 16.98 -11.82 -3.28
C GLU A 62 16.31 -10.45 -3.09
N LYS A 63 14.97 -10.39 -3.05
CA LYS A 63 14.24 -9.13 -2.80
C LYS A 63 14.47 -8.61 -1.39
N VAL A 64 14.51 -9.50 -0.39
CA VAL A 64 14.89 -9.16 0.99
C VAL A 64 16.31 -8.60 1.03
N GLU A 65 17.28 -9.26 0.40
CA GLU A 65 18.68 -8.80 0.33
C GLU A 65 18.81 -7.42 -0.33
N ILE A 66 18.14 -7.21 -1.47
CA ILE A 66 18.10 -5.90 -2.16
C ILE A 66 17.53 -4.84 -1.22
N GLY A 67 16.40 -5.13 -0.58
CA GLY A 67 15.75 -4.21 0.36
C GLY A 67 16.65 -3.84 1.54
N LEU A 68 17.39 -4.81 2.09
CA LEU A 68 18.30 -4.58 3.22
C LEU A 68 19.49 -3.72 2.80
N ALA A 69 20.08 -3.99 1.62
CA ALA A 69 21.15 -3.16 1.06
C ALA A 69 20.69 -1.72 0.76
N LEU A 70 19.41 -1.52 0.44
CA LEU A 70 18.81 -0.18 0.32
C LEU A 70 18.62 0.47 1.69
N ALA A 71 18.14 -0.27 2.69
CA ALA A 71 17.92 0.23 4.05
C ALA A 71 19.19 0.84 4.67
N ASP A 72 20.35 0.22 4.42
CA ASP A 72 21.66 0.72 4.88
C ASP A 72 22.02 2.11 4.33
N LYS A 73 21.41 2.51 3.20
CA LYS A 73 21.67 3.78 2.50
C LYS A 73 20.50 4.75 2.55
N MET A 74 19.32 4.29 2.99
CA MET A 74 18.07 5.02 2.96
C MET A 74 17.42 4.98 4.34
N PRO A 75 17.77 5.92 5.26
CA PRO A 75 17.20 5.94 6.61
C PRO A 75 15.69 6.18 6.64
N ASN A 76 15.11 6.64 5.52
CA ASN A 76 13.66 6.80 5.35
C ASN A 76 12.98 5.55 4.78
N LEU A 77 13.71 4.47 4.46
CA LEU A 77 13.15 3.17 4.13
C LEU A 77 12.79 2.46 5.43
N THR A 78 11.50 2.41 5.72
CA THR A 78 10.98 2.11 7.07
C THR A 78 10.22 0.80 7.15
N ARG A 79 9.96 0.15 6.01
CA ARG A 79 9.21 -1.10 5.96
C ARG A 79 9.47 -1.88 4.69
N PHE A 80 9.33 -3.20 4.81
CA PHE A 80 9.08 -4.06 3.65
C PHE A 80 7.59 -4.33 3.50
N VAL A 81 7.16 -4.50 2.26
CA VAL A 81 5.76 -4.73 1.90
C VAL A 81 5.69 -6.05 1.14
N MET A 82 4.77 -6.92 1.53
CA MET A 82 4.48 -8.14 0.80
C MET A 82 3.24 -7.93 -0.07
N ASP A 83 3.46 -7.44 -1.29
CA ASP A 83 2.42 -7.27 -2.31
C ASP A 83 2.11 -8.58 -3.05
N ASP A 84 0.88 -8.74 -3.55
CA ASP A 84 0.42 -9.97 -4.23
C ASP A 84 0.60 -11.29 -3.45
N TYR A 85 0.82 -11.24 -2.13
CA TYR A 85 1.26 -12.37 -1.30
C TYR A 85 0.37 -13.62 -1.42
N TRP A 86 -0.94 -13.42 -1.57
CA TRP A 86 -1.93 -14.52 -1.65
C TRP A 86 -2.35 -14.92 -3.06
N SER A 87 -1.96 -14.18 -4.10
CA SER A 87 -2.50 -14.36 -5.46
C SER A 87 -1.47 -14.34 -6.60
N GLY A 88 -0.23 -13.90 -6.36
CA GLY A 88 0.75 -13.70 -7.44
C GLY A 88 2.14 -14.26 -7.18
N VAL A 89 2.43 -14.77 -5.99
CA VAL A 89 3.78 -15.22 -5.61
C VAL A 89 3.80 -16.54 -4.84
N VAL A 90 4.98 -17.14 -4.75
CA VAL A 90 5.22 -18.29 -3.86
C VAL A 90 5.24 -17.81 -2.41
N ARG A 91 4.30 -18.31 -1.62
CA ARG A 91 4.20 -18.01 -0.18
C ARG A 91 5.36 -18.63 0.58
N GLN A 92 5.84 -17.90 1.57
CA GLN A 92 6.85 -18.36 2.50
C GLN A 92 6.17 -19.02 3.70
N ASP A 93 6.87 -19.94 4.36
CA ASP A 93 6.42 -20.46 5.65
C ASP A 93 6.56 -19.42 6.77
N SER A 94 5.93 -19.72 7.91
CA SER A 94 5.91 -18.82 9.06
C SER A 94 7.29 -18.57 9.66
N ASP A 95 8.17 -19.58 9.68
CA ASP A 95 9.52 -19.45 10.23
C ASP A 95 10.34 -18.45 9.41
N LYS A 96 10.23 -18.52 8.08
CA LYS A 96 10.88 -17.59 7.18
C LYS A 96 10.37 -16.17 7.35
N LEU A 97 9.05 -15.99 7.49
CA LEU A 97 8.46 -14.66 7.72
C LEU A 97 8.89 -14.08 9.07
N LEU A 98 8.94 -14.90 10.13
CA LEU A 98 9.43 -14.51 11.45
C LEU A 98 10.90 -14.07 11.38
N GLN A 99 11.75 -14.83 10.67
CA GLN A 99 13.15 -14.47 10.48
C GLN A 99 13.30 -13.11 9.80
N VAL A 100 12.56 -12.84 8.72
CA VAL A 100 12.59 -11.56 8.03
C VAL A 100 12.08 -10.43 8.92
N ARG A 101 10.96 -10.63 9.63
CA ARG A 101 10.43 -9.65 10.57
C ARG A 101 11.46 -9.28 11.64
N ASP A 102 12.12 -10.27 12.24
CA ASP A 102 13.09 -10.02 13.31
C ASP A 102 14.32 -9.25 12.78
N GLN A 103 14.78 -9.54 11.56
CA GLN A 103 15.84 -8.77 10.90
C GLN A 103 15.44 -7.31 10.64
N LEU A 104 14.16 -7.06 10.31
CA LEU A 104 13.61 -5.73 10.13
C LEU A 104 13.48 -4.98 11.46
N HIS A 105 13.00 -5.64 12.51
CA HIS A 105 12.85 -5.06 13.85
C HIS A 105 14.20 -4.62 14.43
N GLN A 106 15.27 -5.40 14.21
CA GLN A 106 16.64 -5.00 14.58
C GLN A 106 17.10 -3.69 13.90
N ARG A 107 16.48 -3.32 12.78
CA ARG A 107 16.72 -2.07 12.05
C ARG A 107 15.66 -0.99 12.31
N GLY A 108 14.73 -1.23 13.25
CA GLY A 108 13.62 -0.33 13.51
C GLY A 108 12.60 -0.25 12.36
N MET A 109 12.58 -1.25 11.48
CA MET A 109 11.69 -1.34 10.33
C MET A 109 10.52 -2.29 10.60
N LYS A 110 9.48 -2.21 9.76
CA LYS A 110 8.27 -3.03 9.87
C LYS A 110 8.11 -4.00 8.70
N LEU A 111 7.48 -5.14 8.95
CA LEU A 111 6.96 -6.04 7.93
C LEU A 111 5.47 -5.75 7.70
N CYS A 112 5.11 -5.42 6.46
CA CYS A 112 3.75 -5.11 6.06
C CYS A 112 3.25 -6.11 5.00
N VAL A 113 1.96 -6.40 4.98
CA VAL A 113 1.34 -7.29 3.98
C VAL A 113 0.14 -6.64 3.30
N VAL A 114 -0.04 -6.93 2.01
CA VAL A 114 -1.15 -6.44 1.19
C VAL A 114 -2.25 -7.48 1.10
N LEU A 115 -3.45 -7.14 1.59
CA LEU A 115 -4.64 -7.96 1.45
C LEU A 115 -5.64 -7.29 0.50
N TYR A 116 -5.96 -7.97 -0.60
CA TYR A 116 -6.97 -7.50 -1.54
C TYR A 116 -8.33 -8.11 -1.19
N SER A 117 -9.27 -7.30 -0.71
CA SER A 117 -10.62 -7.78 -0.35
C SER A 117 -11.29 -8.49 -1.52
N ASP A 118 -11.09 -7.97 -2.73
CA ASP A 118 -11.78 -8.44 -3.92
C ASP A 118 -11.17 -9.70 -4.55
N ALA A 119 -9.89 -9.97 -4.30
CA ALA A 119 -9.19 -11.14 -4.84
C ALA A 119 -9.04 -12.26 -3.81
N ASN A 120 -8.92 -11.91 -2.53
CA ASN A 120 -8.58 -12.85 -1.47
C ASN A 120 -9.72 -13.09 -0.47
N ASP A 121 -10.63 -12.12 -0.33
CA ASP A 121 -11.55 -11.99 0.82
C ASP A 121 -10.78 -11.93 2.16
N VAL A 122 -11.49 -11.80 3.28
CA VAL A 122 -10.90 -11.92 4.62
C VAL A 122 -11.18 -13.32 5.14
N LYS A 123 -10.14 -14.14 5.32
CA LYS A 123 -10.30 -15.54 5.69
C LYS A 123 -9.50 -15.94 6.94
N PRO A 124 -10.03 -16.82 7.82
CA PRO A 124 -9.36 -17.24 9.03
C PRO A 124 -7.97 -17.85 8.82
N GLU A 125 -7.74 -18.54 7.70
CA GLU A 125 -6.43 -19.14 7.37
C GLU A 125 -5.33 -18.09 7.12
N TYR A 126 -5.67 -16.82 6.93
CA TYR A 126 -4.68 -15.76 6.79
C TYR A 126 -4.18 -15.24 8.14
N LYS A 127 -4.85 -15.60 9.25
CA LYS A 127 -4.57 -15.06 10.58
C LYS A 127 -3.10 -15.23 10.98
N GLU A 128 -2.51 -16.40 10.74
CA GLU A 128 -1.13 -16.68 11.11
C GLU A 128 -0.15 -15.71 10.43
N THR A 129 -0.25 -15.54 9.11
CA THR A 129 0.55 -14.56 8.36
C THR A 129 0.26 -13.13 8.82
N LEU A 130 -1.01 -12.79 9.02
CA LEU A 130 -1.43 -11.46 9.47
C LEU A 130 -0.87 -11.14 10.87
N ASP A 131 -0.81 -12.12 11.76
CA ASP A 131 -0.28 -11.98 13.12
C ASP A 131 1.23 -11.72 13.12
N ILE A 132 1.99 -12.37 12.21
CA ILE A 132 3.43 -12.15 12.03
C ILE A 132 3.72 -10.72 11.55
N CYS A 133 2.89 -10.17 10.67
CA CYS A 133 3.10 -8.83 10.10
C CYS A 133 2.77 -7.72 11.11
N ASP A 134 3.50 -6.61 11.04
CA ASP A 134 3.27 -5.44 11.88
C ASP A 134 2.06 -4.61 11.41
N GLU A 135 1.82 -4.57 10.10
CA GLU A 135 0.81 -3.71 9.47
C GLU A 135 0.12 -4.43 8.31
N VAL A 136 -1.18 -4.20 8.13
CA VAL A 136 -1.93 -4.70 6.98
C VAL A 136 -2.32 -3.51 6.10
N THR A 137 -2.09 -3.61 4.80
CA THR A 137 -2.74 -2.72 3.84
C THR A 137 -3.91 -3.42 3.18
N PHE A 138 -5.07 -2.77 3.15
CA PHE A 138 -6.32 -3.39 2.75
C PHE A 138 -6.92 -2.67 1.56
N TRP A 139 -7.25 -3.40 0.49
CA TRP A 139 -7.47 -2.83 -0.84
C TRP A 139 -8.72 -3.33 -1.54
N PHE A 140 -9.34 -2.45 -2.33
CA PHE A 140 -10.57 -2.66 -3.08
C PHE A 140 -10.41 -2.17 -4.52
N TRP A 141 -9.98 -3.05 -5.43
CA TRP A 141 -9.68 -2.70 -6.83
C TRP A 141 -10.90 -2.71 -7.76
N HIS A 142 -12.08 -3.13 -7.29
CA HIS A 142 -13.34 -3.03 -8.03
C HIS A 142 -14.19 -1.85 -7.57
N GLY A 143 -14.48 -0.91 -8.48
CA GLY A 143 -15.32 0.26 -8.21
C GLY A 143 -16.73 -0.11 -7.72
N LYS A 144 -17.29 -1.24 -8.19
CA LYS A 144 -18.60 -1.75 -7.74
C LYS A 144 -18.65 -2.13 -6.25
N ASN A 145 -17.51 -2.35 -5.61
CA ASN A 145 -17.42 -2.83 -4.22
C ASN A 145 -17.13 -1.69 -3.24
N VAL A 146 -16.99 -0.45 -3.71
CA VAL A 146 -16.72 0.72 -2.84
C VAL A 146 -17.70 0.81 -1.69
N GLY A 147 -19.01 0.61 -1.94
CA GLY A 147 -20.02 0.69 -0.89
C GLY A 147 -19.79 -0.24 0.31
N GLY A 148 -19.08 -1.36 0.12
CA GLY A 148 -18.88 -2.38 1.16
C GLY A 148 -17.59 -2.24 1.99
N ILE A 149 -16.86 -1.13 1.87
CA ILE A 149 -15.55 -0.96 2.52
C ILE A 149 -15.64 -1.09 4.04
N GLU A 150 -16.59 -0.40 4.68
CA GLU A 150 -16.71 -0.40 6.15
C GLU A 150 -17.00 -1.78 6.71
N GLU A 151 -17.92 -2.53 6.09
CA GLU A 151 -18.25 -3.89 6.51
C GLU A 151 -17.03 -4.81 6.38
N ARG A 152 -16.28 -4.70 5.28
CA ARG A 152 -15.08 -5.52 5.06
C ARG A 152 -13.95 -5.17 6.03
N VAL A 153 -13.81 -3.90 6.40
CA VAL A 153 -12.87 -3.50 7.47
C VAL A 153 -13.31 -4.08 8.81
N ALA A 154 -14.60 -4.10 9.13
CA ALA A 154 -15.11 -4.73 10.35
C ALA A 154 -14.80 -6.23 10.40
N VAL A 155 -14.94 -6.94 9.28
CA VAL A 155 -14.56 -8.37 9.18
C VAL A 155 -13.06 -8.55 9.42
N LEU A 156 -12.21 -7.71 8.80
CA LEU A 156 -10.76 -7.76 9.04
C LEU A 156 -10.41 -7.46 10.51
N ARG A 157 -11.06 -6.47 11.14
CA ARG A 157 -10.88 -6.15 12.56
C ARG A 157 -11.25 -7.31 13.47
N ALA A 158 -12.35 -8.01 13.19
CA ALA A 158 -12.71 -9.20 13.95
C ALA A 158 -11.63 -10.30 13.88
N LEU A 159 -10.84 -10.35 12.80
CA LEU A 159 -9.77 -11.32 12.62
C LEU A 159 -8.44 -10.91 13.30
N ILE A 160 -8.04 -9.64 13.19
CA ILE A 160 -6.71 -9.16 13.61
C ILE A 160 -6.72 -8.30 14.90
N GLY A 161 -7.90 -8.04 15.47
CA GLY A 161 -8.10 -7.19 16.63
C GLY A 161 -7.97 -5.69 16.33
N ASP A 162 -8.18 -4.87 17.37
CA ASP A 162 -8.30 -3.41 17.24
C ASP A 162 -6.96 -2.66 17.28
N THR A 163 -5.88 -3.34 17.68
CA THR A 163 -4.58 -2.70 17.88
C THR A 163 -3.68 -2.74 16.64
N LYS A 164 -3.84 -3.76 15.78
CA LYS A 164 -3.00 -3.92 14.59
C LYS A 164 -3.29 -2.80 13.58
N PRO A 165 -2.29 -2.04 13.11
CA PRO A 165 -2.54 -0.98 12.13
C PRO A 165 -3.09 -1.52 10.80
N ILE A 166 -4.15 -0.86 10.32
CA ILE A 166 -4.67 -1.04 8.96
C ILE A 166 -4.43 0.24 8.19
N LEU A 167 -3.77 0.16 7.04
CA LEU A 167 -3.70 1.24 6.05
C LEU A 167 -4.68 0.94 4.92
N LEU A 168 -5.70 1.78 4.77
CA LEU A 168 -6.72 1.57 3.76
C LEU A 168 -6.25 2.11 2.40
N GLY A 169 -6.20 1.23 1.41
CA GLY A 169 -5.84 1.57 0.05
C GLY A 169 -7.01 2.18 -0.72
N GLN A 170 -6.71 3.26 -1.45
CA GLN A 170 -7.67 4.02 -2.24
C GLN A 170 -7.29 3.94 -3.71
N TYR A 171 -8.13 3.30 -4.52
CA TYR A 171 -7.93 3.23 -5.95
C TYR A 171 -8.62 4.40 -6.64
N MET A 172 -7.86 5.17 -7.43
CA MET A 172 -8.35 6.29 -8.25
C MET A 172 -8.75 5.86 -9.67
N TYR A 173 -8.76 4.55 -9.94
CA TYR A 173 -9.18 3.93 -11.18
C TYR A 173 -9.82 2.57 -10.85
N ASP A 174 -10.90 2.21 -11.55
CA ASP A 174 -11.57 0.92 -11.38
C ASP A 174 -10.81 -0.14 -12.20
N PHE A 175 -9.78 -0.74 -11.59
CA PHE A 175 -8.93 -1.73 -12.25
C PHE A 175 -9.70 -3.02 -12.58
N GLY A 176 -10.52 -3.47 -11.64
CA GLY A 176 -11.34 -4.66 -11.83
C GLY A 176 -12.44 -4.47 -12.90
N GLY A 177 -13.00 -3.27 -13.00
CA GLY A 177 -13.94 -2.88 -14.07
C GLY A 177 -13.27 -2.37 -15.34
N LYS A 178 -11.94 -2.20 -15.34
CA LYS A 178 -11.12 -1.67 -16.45
C LYS A 178 -11.64 -0.33 -16.99
N LYS A 179 -12.06 0.58 -16.11
CA LYS A 179 -12.62 1.88 -16.49
C LYS A 179 -12.21 2.98 -15.51
N LEU A 180 -12.47 4.23 -15.89
CA LEU A 180 -12.34 5.37 -14.98
C LEU A 180 -13.26 5.16 -13.77
N LEU A 181 -12.75 5.45 -12.57
CA LEU A 181 -13.57 5.49 -11.38
C LEU A 181 -14.39 6.80 -11.38
N PRO A 182 -15.73 6.75 -11.34
CA PRO A 182 -16.55 7.96 -11.25
C PRO A 182 -16.21 8.79 -10.01
N GLY A 183 -16.31 10.11 -10.11
CA GLY A 183 -16.01 11.01 -8.99
C GLY A 183 -16.90 10.74 -7.76
N GLU A 184 -18.17 10.42 -7.96
CA GLU A 184 -19.11 10.00 -6.89
C GLU A 184 -18.62 8.75 -6.15
N SER A 185 -18.03 7.78 -6.85
CA SER A 185 -17.50 6.57 -6.24
C SER A 185 -16.23 6.88 -5.44
N MET A 186 -15.37 7.77 -5.92
CA MET A 186 -14.22 8.24 -5.14
C MET A 186 -14.66 9.00 -3.88
N ALA A 187 -15.67 9.86 -3.99
CA ALA A 187 -16.22 10.61 -2.86
C ALA A 187 -16.78 9.65 -1.79
N LEU A 188 -17.56 8.65 -2.19
CA LEU A 188 -18.08 7.62 -1.28
C LEU A 188 -16.94 6.86 -0.57
N GLN A 189 -15.91 6.46 -1.31
CA GLN A 189 -14.73 5.77 -0.78
C GLN A 189 -14.04 6.59 0.33
N LEU A 190 -13.88 7.89 0.11
CA LEU A 190 -13.24 8.81 1.05
C LEU A 190 -14.12 9.18 2.23
N GLU A 191 -15.44 9.23 2.04
CA GLU A 191 -16.41 9.43 3.11
C GLU A 191 -16.35 8.26 4.12
N GLN A 192 -16.38 7.03 3.61
CA GLN A 192 -16.21 5.82 4.42
C GLN A 192 -14.84 5.80 5.11
N THR A 193 -13.78 6.15 4.39
CA THR A 193 -12.42 6.27 4.94
C THR A 193 -12.37 7.27 6.11
N SER A 194 -13.08 8.40 5.99
CA SER A 194 -13.14 9.43 7.02
C SER A 194 -13.83 8.93 8.28
N ARG A 195 -14.93 8.17 8.13
CA ARG A 195 -15.61 7.52 9.27
C ARG A 195 -14.72 6.47 9.94
N LEU A 196 -14.04 5.64 9.15
CA LEU A 196 -13.12 4.62 9.67
C LEU A 196 -11.93 5.23 10.42
N LEU A 197 -11.36 6.33 9.93
CA LEU A 197 -10.31 7.07 10.64
C LEU A 197 -10.84 7.66 11.95
N ALA A 198 -12.02 8.29 11.93
CA ALA A 198 -12.65 8.86 13.12
C ALA A 198 -12.93 7.80 14.19
N ALA A 199 -13.37 6.61 13.78
CA ALA A 199 -13.61 5.46 14.66
C ALA A 199 -12.32 4.73 15.08
N LYS A 200 -11.13 5.16 14.61
CA LYS A 200 -9.84 4.46 14.78
C LYS A 200 -9.82 3.02 14.25
N ALA A 201 -10.79 2.67 13.40
CA ALA A 201 -10.86 1.37 12.73
C ALA A 201 -9.76 1.20 11.69
N ILE A 202 -9.18 2.29 11.18
CA ILE A 202 -7.96 2.30 10.36
C ILE A 202 -6.98 3.33 10.89
N SER A 203 -5.69 3.13 10.60
CA SER A 203 -4.59 3.96 11.11
C SER A 203 -4.03 4.91 10.05
N GLY A 204 -4.38 4.72 8.78
CA GLY A 204 -3.92 5.58 7.70
C GLY A 204 -4.51 5.19 6.35
N VAL A 205 -4.10 5.93 5.34
CA VAL A 205 -4.65 5.85 3.97
C VAL A 205 -3.50 5.83 2.97
N ILE A 206 -3.64 5.05 1.91
CA ILE A 206 -2.71 4.97 0.79
C ILE A 206 -3.49 5.25 -0.49
N PHE A 207 -2.93 6.01 -1.42
CA PHE A 207 -3.58 6.33 -2.71
C PHE A 207 -2.84 5.66 -3.86
N HIS A 208 -3.58 5.02 -4.77
CA HIS A 208 -3.07 4.32 -5.95
C HIS A 208 -3.81 4.76 -7.22
N CYS A 209 -3.18 4.93 -8.39
CA CYS A 209 -1.77 4.71 -8.72
C CYS A 209 -1.04 6.05 -8.95
N THR A 210 0.26 6.09 -8.68
CA THR A 210 1.10 7.27 -8.93
C THR A 210 1.10 7.75 -10.40
N PRO A 211 1.05 6.90 -11.44
CA PRO A 211 0.98 7.34 -12.84
C PRO A 211 -0.38 7.92 -13.25
N LEU A 212 -1.38 7.95 -12.36
CA LEU A 212 -2.66 8.60 -12.63
C LEU A 212 -2.66 10.07 -12.21
N VAL A 213 -1.71 10.49 -11.38
CA VAL A 213 -1.76 11.77 -10.65
C VAL A 213 -1.70 12.99 -11.57
N ASP A 214 -1.06 12.86 -12.72
CA ASP A 214 -0.92 13.86 -13.78
C ASP A 214 -2.03 13.77 -14.84
N MET A 215 -2.93 12.78 -14.73
CA MET A 215 -4.08 12.64 -15.60
C MET A 215 -5.26 13.52 -15.13
N ASP A 216 -6.08 13.97 -16.08
CA ASP A 216 -7.28 14.77 -15.78
C ASP A 216 -8.46 13.88 -15.34
N LEU A 217 -8.33 13.25 -14.18
CA LEU A 217 -9.34 12.33 -13.62
C LEU A 217 -10.06 12.94 -12.42
N ASP A 218 -11.38 12.80 -12.38
CA ASP A 218 -12.20 13.27 -11.25
C ASP A 218 -11.78 12.62 -9.92
N ALA A 219 -11.51 11.31 -9.94
CA ALA A 219 -11.02 10.59 -8.77
C ALA A 219 -9.70 11.17 -8.21
N VAL A 220 -8.81 11.65 -9.07
CA VAL A 220 -7.54 12.30 -8.67
C VAL A 220 -7.81 13.68 -8.09
N LYS A 221 -8.66 14.48 -8.72
CA LYS A 221 -9.05 15.83 -8.22
C LYS A 221 -9.67 15.75 -6.83
N ILE A 222 -10.63 14.84 -6.65
CA ILE A 222 -11.33 14.60 -5.39
C ILE A 222 -10.37 14.09 -4.32
N SER A 223 -9.50 13.13 -4.64
CA SER A 223 -8.48 12.63 -3.72
C SER A 223 -7.56 13.75 -3.25
N ARG A 224 -7.10 14.61 -4.17
CA ARG A 224 -6.22 15.74 -3.86
C ARG A 224 -6.91 16.74 -2.93
N GLN A 225 -8.18 17.05 -3.18
CA GLN A 225 -8.96 17.92 -2.30
C GLN A 225 -9.09 17.31 -0.90
N TRP A 226 -9.50 16.05 -0.80
CA TRP A 226 -9.66 15.36 0.48
C TRP A 226 -8.35 15.34 1.28
N ILE A 227 -7.20 15.06 0.64
CA ILE A 227 -5.89 15.08 1.31
C ILE A 227 -5.60 16.48 1.87
N ARG A 228 -5.85 17.56 1.12
CA ARG A 228 -5.62 18.93 1.61
C ARG A 228 -6.46 19.25 2.85
N GLU A 229 -7.70 18.79 2.86
CA GLU A 229 -8.65 19.06 3.96
C GLU A 229 -8.37 18.20 5.20
N ASN A 230 -7.79 17.01 5.02
CA ASN A 230 -7.75 15.99 6.07
C ASN A 230 -6.34 15.57 6.54
N ALA A 231 -5.27 15.88 5.81
CA ALA A 231 -3.92 15.41 6.15
C ALA A 231 -3.42 15.90 7.52
N ALA A 232 -3.82 17.11 7.93
CA ALA A 232 -3.47 17.68 9.23
C ALA A 232 -4.54 17.45 10.31
N LYS A 233 -5.65 16.80 9.97
CA LYS A 233 -6.78 16.61 10.88
C LYS A 233 -6.43 15.56 11.94
N PRO A 234 -6.62 15.85 13.24
CA PRO A 234 -6.55 14.83 14.27
C PRO A 234 -7.78 13.93 14.16
N TRP A 235 -7.56 12.64 13.92
CA TRP A 235 -8.62 11.63 13.84
C TRP A 235 -8.83 10.95 15.20
N GLY A 236 -10.09 10.81 15.62
CA GLY A 236 -10.47 10.10 16.84
C GLY A 236 -10.12 10.81 18.16
N LYS A 237 -10.65 12.03 18.35
CA LYS A 237 -10.67 12.68 19.67
C LYS A 237 -11.61 11.95 20.61
#